data_AF-A0A2W7B3J8-F1
#
_entry.id   AF-A0A2W7B3J8-F1
#
_cell.length_a   1.000
_cell.length_b   1.000
_cell.length_c   1.000
_cell.angle_alpha   90.00
_cell.angle_beta   90.00
_cell.angle_gamma   90.00
#
_symmetry.space_group_name_H-M   'P 1'
#
loop_
_entity.id
_entity.type
_entity.pdbx_description
1 polymer ?
#
loop_
_entity_poly.entity_id
_entity_poly.type
_entity_poly.pdbx_seq_one_letter_code
_entity_poly.pdbx_strand_id
1 'polypeptide(L)'
;MSQTLLQYETVKDISRRFQVHKGTMREILGISESTQARYEKKNAVLKPAIADRLERFQRITQQALELFEDETETQRWLSSAKDGLNGQTPLEALATDAGSKQVEELLYRAEYGMFG
;
A
#
# COMPACT_ATOMS: atom_id res chain seq x y z
N MET A 1 21.41 -10.14 5.08
CA MET A 1 19.96 -10.40 5.00
C MET A 1 19.65 -10.81 3.58
N SER A 2 19.15 -12.04 3.36
CA SER A 2 18.74 -12.48 2.02
C SER A 2 17.68 -11.52 1.50
N GLN A 3 17.95 -10.91 0.35
CA GLN A 3 16.94 -10.13 -0.37
C GLN A 3 15.89 -11.12 -0.87
N THR A 4 14.73 -11.18 -0.21
CA THR A 4 13.62 -12.01 -0.67
C THR A 4 13.23 -11.51 -2.07
N LEU A 5 13.34 -12.38 -3.07
CA LEU A 5 12.93 -12.06 -4.43
C LEU A 5 11.40 -12.07 -4.49
N LEU A 6 10.78 -10.89 -4.36
CA LEU A 6 9.33 -10.74 -4.46
C LEU A 6 8.88 -10.98 -5.89
N GLN A 7 7.93 -11.89 -6.09
CA GLN A 7 7.30 -12.13 -7.38
C GLN A 7 6.05 -11.28 -7.53
N TYR A 8 5.58 -11.11 -8.76
CA TYR A 8 4.33 -10.38 -8.99
C TYR A 8 3.09 -11.06 -8.37
N GLU A 9 3.14 -12.37 -8.09
CA GLU A 9 2.10 -13.04 -7.29
C GLU A 9 1.87 -12.36 -5.94
N THR A 10 2.95 -11.95 -5.25
CA THR A 10 2.86 -11.26 -3.96
C THR A 10 2.07 -9.94 -4.06
N VAL A 11 2.21 -9.22 -5.18
CA VAL A 11 1.40 -8.02 -5.45
C VAL A 11 -0.09 -8.38 -5.52
N LYS A 12 -0.44 -9.48 -6.20
CA LYS A 12 -1.84 -9.92 -6.32
C LYS A 12 -2.40 -10.39 -4.99
N ASP A 13 -1.62 -11.10 -4.18
CA ASP A 13 -2.03 -11.57 -2.87
C ASP A 13 -2.36 -10.40 -1.94
N ILE A 14 -1.45 -9.43 -1.88
CA ILE A 14 -1.62 -8.22 -1.07
C ILE A 14 -2.78 -7.38 -1.59
N SER A 15 -2.92 -7.22 -2.91
CA SER A 15 -4.04 -6.49 -3.50
C SER A 15 -5.38 -7.13 -3.13
N ARG A 16 -5.47 -8.46 -3.15
CA ARG A 16 -6.69 -9.18 -2.73
C ARG A 16 -6.97 -9.00 -1.25
N ARG A 17 -5.95 -9.17 -0.40
CA ARG A 17 -6.08 -9.04 1.06
C ARG A 17 -6.58 -7.65 1.47
N PHE A 18 -6.06 -6.59 0.86
CA PHE A 18 -6.47 -5.22 1.21
C PHE A 18 -7.53 -4.63 0.26
N GLN A 19 -8.15 -5.48 -0.59
CA GLN A 19 -9.15 -5.09 -1.58
C GLN A 19 -8.73 -3.91 -2.47
N VAL A 20 -7.43 -3.83 -2.80
CA VAL A 20 -6.87 -2.73 -3.60
C VAL A 20 -7.17 -2.96 -5.06
N HIS A 21 -7.81 -1.98 -5.70
CA HIS A 21 -8.04 -2.01 -7.13
C HIS A 21 -6.72 -2.06 -7.91
N LYS A 22 -6.71 -2.84 -8.98
CA LYS A 22 -5.54 -3.05 -9.86
C LYS A 22 -4.94 -1.72 -10.37
N GLY A 23 -5.78 -0.72 -10.61
CA GLY A 23 -5.37 0.64 -11.00
C GLY A 23 -4.55 1.34 -9.92
N THR A 24 -5.11 1.44 -8.71
CA THR A 24 -4.43 2.02 -7.54
C THR A 24 -3.12 1.30 -7.24
N MET A 25 -3.09 -0.03 -7.29
CA MET A 25 -1.85 -0.78 -7.09
C MET A 25 -0.78 -0.47 -8.16
N ARG A 26 -1.15 -0.22 -9.42
CA ARG A 26 -0.18 0.25 -10.43
C ARG A 26 0.42 1.60 -10.06
N GLU A 27 -0.40 2.51 -9.57
CA GLU A 27 0.03 3.85 -9.16
C GLU A 27 0.99 3.77 -7.97
N ILE A 28 0.63 2.99 -6.94
CA ILE A 28 1.48 2.68 -5.79
C ILE A 28 2.84 2.11 -6.23
N LEU A 29 2.83 1.15 -7.14
CA LEU A 29 4.05 0.54 -7.65
C LEU A 29 4.80 1.41 -8.66
N GLY A 30 4.19 2.50 -9.14
CA GLY A 30 4.73 3.37 -10.18
C GLY A 30 5.04 2.62 -11.48
N ILE A 31 4.12 1.75 -11.93
CA ILE A 31 4.27 0.96 -13.16
C ILE A 31 3.18 1.27 -14.19
N SER A 32 3.53 1.21 -15.48
CA SER A 32 2.55 1.30 -16.57
C SER A 32 1.68 0.04 -16.65
N GLU A 33 0.52 0.16 -17.28
CA GLU A 33 -0.35 -1.00 -17.59
C GLU A 33 0.37 -2.06 -18.45
N SER A 34 1.18 -1.62 -19.44
CA SER A 34 2.00 -2.54 -20.25
C SER A 34 3.06 -3.28 -19.43
N THR A 35 3.61 -2.64 -18.40
CA THR A 35 4.53 -3.28 -17.46
C THR A 35 3.78 -4.26 -16.57
N GLN A 36 2.62 -3.87 -16.06
CA GLN A 36 1.76 -4.74 -15.28
C GLN A 36 1.40 -6.03 -16.02
N ALA A 37 0.89 -5.93 -17.25
CA ALA A 37 0.52 -7.08 -18.08
C ALA A 37 1.71 -8.02 -18.33
N ARG A 38 2.91 -7.48 -18.51
CA ARG A 38 4.15 -8.27 -18.66
C ARG A 38 4.52 -9.02 -17.39
N TYR A 39 4.39 -8.38 -16.22
CA TYR A 39 4.64 -9.02 -14.93
C TYR A 39 3.63 -10.14 -14.66
N GLU A 40 2.34 -9.90 -14.90
CA GLU A 40 1.27 -10.89 -14.74
C GLU A 40 1.49 -12.13 -15.60
N LYS A 41 1.81 -11.95 -16.89
CA LYS A 41 2.02 -13.06 -17.82
C LYS A 41 3.17 -13.98 -17.42
N LYS A 42 4.22 -13.43 -16.80
CA LYS A 42 5.46 -14.16 -16.52
C LYS A 42 5.65 -14.49 -15.03
N ASN A 43 4.76 -14.01 -14.17
CA ASN A 43 4.97 -13.94 -12.72
C ASN A 43 6.41 -13.52 -12.36
N ALA A 44 6.89 -12.45 -13.00
CA ALA A 44 8.30 -12.08 -12.93
C ALA A 44 8.69 -11.54 -11.55
N VAL A 45 9.94 -11.77 -11.15
CA VAL A 45 10.56 -11.12 -9.99
C VAL A 45 10.53 -9.61 -10.15
N LEU A 46 10.07 -8.91 -9.12
CA LEU A 46 9.97 -7.46 -9.08
C LEU A 46 11.36 -6.85 -9.19
N LYS A 47 11.47 -5.76 -9.95
CA LYS A 47 12.69 -4.95 -9.93
C LYS A 47 12.85 -4.34 -8.53
N PRO A 48 14.09 -4.09 -8.06
CA PRO A 48 14.34 -3.56 -6.71
C PRO A 48 13.46 -2.35 -6.35
N ALA A 49 13.38 -1.34 -7.22
CA ALA A 49 12.55 -0.16 -6.95
C ALA A 49 11.03 -0.46 -6.82
N ILE A 50 10.52 -1.51 -7.48
CA ILE A 50 9.12 -1.94 -7.35
C ILE A 50 8.94 -2.73 -6.04
N ALA A 51 9.92 -3.57 -5.71
CA ALA A 51 9.95 -4.29 -4.44
C ALA A 51 9.97 -3.32 -3.25
N ASP A 52 10.80 -2.28 -3.29
CA ASP A 52 10.88 -1.26 -2.22
C ASP A 52 9.54 -0.54 -2.00
N ARG A 53 8.80 -0.25 -3.08
CA ARG A 53 7.44 0.34 -3.00
C ARG A 53 6.44 -0.63 -2.41
N LEU A 54 6.51 -1.91 -2.78
CA LEU A 54 5.66 -2.95 -2.20
C LEU A 54 5.96 -3.19 -0.71
N GLU A 55 7.23 -3.13 -0.32
CA GLU A 55 7.64 -3.19 1.09
C GLU A 55 7.11 -2.00 1.89
N ARG A 56 7.16 -0.79 1.32
CA ARG A 56 6.55 0.39 1.96
C ARG A 56 5.04 0.22 2.14
N PHE A 57 4.35 -0.27 1.11
CA PHE A 57 2.94 -0.61 1.19
C PHE A 57 2.69 -1.59 2.34
N GLN A 58 3.41 -2.71 2.37
CA GLN A 58 3.26 -3.74 3.40
C GLN A 58 3.45 -3.17 4.80
N ARG A 59 4.51 -2.37 5.02
CA ARG A 59 4.79 -1.74 6.31
C ARG A 59 3.62 -0.87 6.79
N ILE A 60 3.06 -0.02 5.92
CA ILE A 60 1.94 0.85 6.29
C ILE A 60 0.68 0.04 6.56
N THR A 61 0.39 -0.97 5.73
CA THR A 61 -0.77 -1.82 5.96
C THR A 61 -0.64 -2.68 7.23
N GLN A 62 0.59 -3.08 7.58
CA GLN A 62 0.88 -3.81 8.80
C GLN A 62 0.71 -2.92 10.03
N GLN A 63 1.20 -1.68 9.99
CA GLN A 63 0.96 -0.69 11.05
C GLN A 63 -0.53 -0.41 11.25
N ALA A 64 -1.29 -0.26 10.16
CA ALA A 64 -2.73 -0.10 10.24
C ALA A 64 -3.40 -1.34 10.86
N LEU A 65 -3.00 -2.55 10.44
CA LEU A 65 -3.55 -3.78 10.99
C LEU A 65 -3.21 -3.97 12.49
N GLU A 66 -2.01 -3.57 12.92
CA GLU A 66 -1.62 -3.57 14.33
C GLU A 66 -2.44 -2.58 15.16
N LEU A 67 -2.76 -1.41 14.59
CA LEU A 67 -3.58 -0.41 15.27
C LEU A 67 -5.05 -0.84 15.40
N PHE A 68 -5.64 -1.36 14.32
CA PHE A 68 -7.08 -1.69 14.31
C PHE A 68 -7.37 -3.11 14.80
N GLU A 69 -6.39 -4.01 14.79
CA GLU A 69 -6.51 -5.44 15.14
C GLU A 69 -7.59 -6.22 14.35
N ASP A 70 -8.28 -5.57 13.41
CA ASP A 70 -9.30 -6.13 12.55
C ASP A 70 -9.01 -5.79 11.08
N GLU A 71 -9.03 -6.82 10.24
CA GLU A 71 -8.69 -6.66 8.82
C GLU A 71 -9.77 -5.87 8.06
N THR A 72 -11.04 -6.00 8.43
CA THR A 72 -12.15 -5.27 7.80
C THR A 72 -12.09 -3.79 8.14
N GLU A 73 -11.81 -3.45 9.40
CA GLU A 73 -11.60 -2.07 9.84
C GLU A 73 -10.37 -1.46 9.19
N THR A 74 -9.28 -2.21 9.09
CA THR A 74 -8.07 -1.81 8.39
C THR A 74 -8.35 -1.49 6.92
N GLN A 75 -9.01 -2.41 6.21
CA GLN A 75 -9.41 -2.21 4.81
C GLN A 75 -10.29 -0.97 4.66
N ARG A 76 -11.30 -0.79 5.54
CA ARG A 76 -12.19 0.37 5.53
C ARG A 76 -11.41 1.66 5.76
N TRP A 77 -10.50 1.67 6.73
CA TRP A 77 -9.72 2.87 7.05
C TRP A 77 -8.81 3.28 5.89
N LEU A 78 -8.12 2.30 5.29
CA LEU A 78 -7.21 2.49 4.16
C LEU A 78 -7.91 2.95 2.87
N SER A 79 -9.19 2.60 2.70
CA SER A 79 -10.01 2.94 1.54
C SER A 79 -10.94 4.14 1.75
N SER A 80 -10.93 4.74 2.93
CA SER A 80 -11.76 5.93 3.24
C SER A 80 -10.95 7.22 3.09
N ALA A 81 -11.53 8.20 2.40
CA ALA A 81 -10.95 9.54 2.27
C ALA A 81 -10.62 10.15 3.64
N LYS A 82 -9.49 10.84 3.75
CA LYS A 82 -9.06 11.53 4.97
C LYS A 82 -8.86 13.01 4.68
N ASP A 83 -9.36 13.86 5.57
CA ASP A 83 -9.17 15.31 5.47
C ASP A 83 -7.67 15.68 5.53
N GLY A 84 -6.90 14.98 6.37
CA GLY A 84 -5.44 15.12 6.46
C GLY A 84 -4.67 14.71 5.19
N LEU A 85 -5.34 14.12 4.20
CA LEU A 85 -4.80 13.75 2.88
C LEU A 85 -5.48 14.53 1.75
N ASN A 86 -6.05 15.70 2.03
CA ASN A 86 -6.77 16.53 1.06
C ASN A 86 -7.92 15.78 0.35
N GLY A 87 -8.61 14.90 1.07
CA GLY A 87 -9.72 14.10 0.54
C GLY A 87 -9.29 12.84 -0.22
N GLN A 88 -8.00 12.54 -0.32
CA GLN A 88 -7.52 11.26 -0.83
C GLN A 88 -7.67 10.15 0.22
N THR A 89 -7.80 8.92 -0.24
CA THR A 89 -7.67 7.73 0.61
C THR A 89 -6.21 7.47 0.98
N PRO A 90 -5.92 6.80 2.11
CA PRO A 90 -4.58 6.35 2.42
C PRO A 90 -3.93 5.55 1.29
N LEU A 91 -4.67 4.63 0.64
CA LEU A 91 -4.17 3.83 -0.48
C LEU A 91 -3.71 4.68 -1.68
N GLU A 92 -4.47 5.71 -2.05
CA GLU A 92 -4.08 6.62 -3.13
C GLU A 92 -2.84 7.44 -2.77
N ALA A 93 -2.74 7.89 -1.51
CA ALA A 93 -1.59 8.66 -1.04
C ALA A 93 -0.27 7.86 -1.08
N LEU A 94 -0.33 6.52 -1.00
CA LEU A 94 0.84 5.65 -1.09
C LEU A 94 1.56 5.68 -2.45
N ALA A 95 0.96 6.26 -3.48
CA ALA A 95 1.60 6.48 -4.78
C ALA A 95 2.85 7.38 -4.71
N THR A 96 3.03 8.11 -3.60
CA THR A 96 4.18 9.00 -3.41
C THR A 96 4.85 8.79 -2.06
N ASP A 97 6.14 9.13 -1.97
CA ASP A 97 6.88 9.12 -0.70
C ASP A 97 6.29 10.12 0.30
N ALA A 98 5.84 11.29 -0.17
CA ALA A 98 5.23 12.32 0.66
C ALA A 98 3.88 11.84 1.24
N GLY A 99 3.01 11.30 0.39
CA GLY A 99 1.72 10.76 0.84
C GLY A 99 1.88 9.58 1.78
N SER A 100 2.88 8.71 1.54
CA SER A 100 3.22 7.62 2.47
C SER A 100 3.55 8.14 3.88
N LYS A 101 4.36 9.21 3.98
CA LYS A 101 4.67 9.84 5.28
C LYS A 101 3.43 10.44 5.94
N GLN A 102 2.56 11.08 5.17
CA GLN A 102 1.30 11.63 5.71
C GLN A 102 0.41 10.51 6.27
N VAL A 103 0.35 9.36 5.60
CA VAL A 103 -0.41 8.19 6.10
C VAL A 103 0.19 7.66 7.41
N GLU A 104 1.53 7.56 7.49
CA GLU A 104 2.22 7.17 8.72
C GLU A 104 1.94 8.14 9.87
N GLU A 105 1.92 9.44 9.61
CA GLU A 105 1.56 10.47 10.60
C GLU A 105 0.10 10.32 11.07
N LEU A 106 -0.83 9.99 10.17
CA LEU A 106 -2.22 9.75 10.54
C LEU A 106 -2.39 8.49 11.39
N LEU A 107 -1.68 7.41 11.05
CA LEU A 107 -1.67 6.19 11.86
C LEU A 107 -1.11 6.45 13.26
N TYR A 108 0.02 7.16 13.35
CA TYR A 108 0.61 7.56 14.61
C TYR A 108 -0.37 8.40 15.45
N ARG A 109 -1.02 9.40 14.86
CA ARG A 109 -2.02 10.21 15.56
C ARG A 109 -3.19 9.37 16.07
N ALA A 110 -3.68 8.44 15.25
CA ALA A 110 -4.77 7.55 15.64
C ALA A 110 -4.38 6.60 16.80
N GLU A 111 -3.16 6.06 16.79
CA GLU A 111 -2.63 5.20 17.86
C GLU A 111 -2.59 5.91 19.22
N TYR A 112 -2.22 7.19 19.24
CA TYR A 112 -2.13 7.99 20.48
C TYR A 112 -3.40 8.79 20.80
N GLY A 113 -4.51 8.55 20.09
CA GLY A 113 -5.78 9.26 20.30
C GLY A 113 -5.69 10.77 20.03
N MET A 114 -4.72 11.21 19.23
CA MET A 114 -4.53 12.60 18.86
C MET A 114 -5.45 12.96 17.69
N PHE A 115 -6.61 13.55 18.00
CA PHE A 115 -7.50 14.14 17.00
C PHE A 115 -7.24 15.65 16.92
N GLY A 116 -6.94 16.16 15.73
CA GLY A 116 -6.73 17.58 15.46
C GLY A 116 -7.14 17.92 14.03
#